data_AF-A0A7X4GWQ3-F1
#
_entry.id   AF-A0A7X4GWQ3-F1
#
_cell.length_a   1.000
_cell.length_b   1.000
_cell.length_c   1.000
_cell.angle_alpha   90.00
_cell.angle_beta   90.00
_cell.angle_gamma   90.00
#
_symmetry.space_group_name_H-M   'P 1'
#
loop_
_entity.id
_entity.type
_entity.pdbx_description
1 polymer ?
#
loop_
_entity_poly.entity_id
_entity_poly.type
_entity_poly.pdbx_seq_one_letter_code
_entity_poly.pdbx_strand_id
1 'polypeptide(L)' 'MLNLIQERMAAALKKDGVTAEITFINAGMFSVLVDGAAAFAKAKAIMAAVPGVRFDSEDQDEECGNVAYYFF' A
#
# COMPACT_ATOMS: atom_id res chain seq x y z
N MET A 1 -0.37 6.91 16.93
CA MET A 1 -0.38 5.51 16.43
C MET A 1 -0.36 5.45 14.91
N LEU A 2 -1.23 6.19 14.21
CA LEU A 2 -1.27 6.23 12.74
C LEU A 2 0.09 6.54 12.08
N ASN A 3 0.83 7.54 12.56
CA ASN A 3 2.15 7.87 12.00
C ASN A 3 3.17 6.72 12.11
N LEU A 4 3.13 5.93 13.18
CA LEU A 4 4.05 4.80 13.37
C LEU A 4 3.75 3.65 12.40
N ILE A 5 2.46 3.42 12.11
CA ILE A 5 2.02 2.41 11.15
C ILE A 5 2.41 2.85 9.72
N GLN A 6 2.21 4.12 9.40
CA GLN A 6 2.64 4.72 8.13
C GLN A 6 4.15 4.58 7.89
N GLU A 7 4.97 4.95 8.88
CA GLU A 7 6.43 4.83 8.78
C GLU A 7 6.89 3.38 8.59
N ARG A 8 6.25 2.43 9.29
CA ARG A 8 6.57 1.00 9.15
C ARG A 8 6.22 0.47 7.76
N MET A 9 5.06 0.85 7.22
CA MET A 9 4.63 0.41 5.89
C MET A 9 5.52 1.03 4.80
N ALA A 10 5.83 2.32 4.89
CA ALA A 10 6.74 3.00 3.98
C ALA A 10 8.17 2.41 4.05
N ALA A 11 8.66 2.07 5.25
CA ALA A 11 9.96 1.44 5.43
C ALA A 11 10.01 0.02 4.84
N ALA A 12 8.93 -0.77 4.98
CA ALA A 12 8.84 -2.11 4.40
C ALA A 12 8.90 -2.05 2.86
N LEU A 13 8.11 -1.18 2.24
CA LEU A 13 8.13 -0.96 0.80
C LEU A 13 9.51 -0.49 0.30
N LYS A 14 10.12 0.49 0.99
CA LYS A 14 11.45 1.00 0.64
C LYS A 14 12.54 -0.06 0.77
N LYS A 15 12.48 -0.93 1.78
CA LYS A 15 13.44 -2.03 1.98
C LYS A 15 13.43 -3.00 0.80
N ASP A 16 12.26 -3.28 0.23
CA ASP A 16 12.08 -4.17 -0.91
C ASP A 16 12.19 -3.46 -2.27
N GLY A 17 12.62 -2.19 -2.27
CA GLY A 17 12.84 -1.39 -3.48
C GLY A 17 11.54 -0.99 -4.19
N VAL A 18 10.42 -0.95 -3.48
CA VAL A 18 9.12 -0.52 -3.99
C VAL A 18 8.91 0.95 -3.63
N THR A 19 8.85 1.81 -4.64
CA THR A 19 8.39 3.19 -4.48
C THR A 19 6.87 3.20 -4.53
N ALA A 20 6.22 3.56 -3.42
CA ALA A 20 4.78 3.64 -3.33
C ALA A 20 4.35 4.87 -2.52
N GLU A 21 3.19 5.42 -2.85
CA GLU A 21 2.54 6.46 -2.08
C GLU A 21 1.43 5.84 -1.22
N ILE A 22 1.43 6.15 0.08
CA ILE A 22 0.43 5.64 1.03
C ILE A 22 -0.47 6.79 1.45
N THR A 23 -1.77 6.65 1.20
CA THR A 23 -2.77 7.67 1.53
C THR A 23 -3.79 7.10 2.50
N PHE A 24 -3.93 7.73 3.66
CA PHE A 24 -4.92 7.35 4.67
C PHE A 24 -6.23 8.09 4.37
N ILE A 25 -7.26 7.33 4.01
CA ILE A 25 -8.56 7.87 3.58
C ILE A 25 -9.44 8.16 4.79
N ASN A 26 -9.46 7.25 5.77
CA ASN A 26 -10.17 7.42 7.04
C ASN A 26 -9.50 6.59 8.16
N ALA A 27 -10.10 6.59 9.36
CA ALA A 27 -9.52 5.94 10.55
C ALA A 27 -9.27 4.43 10.40
N GLY A 28 -9.90 3.77 9.44
CA GLY A 28 -9.77 2.33 9.21
C GLY A 28 -9.29 1.97 7.81
N MET A 29 -9.04 2.92 6.90
CA MET A 29 -8.79 2.64 5.49
C MET A 29 -7.62 3.44 4.94
N PHE A 30 -6.81 2.80 4.11
CA PHE A 30 -5.72 3.43 3.39
C PHE A 30 -5.57 2.85 1.98
N SER A 31 -4.93 3.60 1.10
CA SER A 31 -4.55 3.16 -0.24
C SER A 31 -3.03 3.15 -0.40
N VAL A 32 -2.55 2.28 -1.29
CA VAL A 32 -1.15 2.20 -1.71
C VAL A 32 -1.13 2.33 -3.23
N LEU A 33 -0.62 3.45 -3.71
CA LEU A 33 -0.40 3.71 -5.14
C LEU A 33 1.02 3.28 -5.52
N VAL A 34 1.13 2.49 -6.58
CA VAL A 34 2.41 2.00 -7.09
C VAL A 34 2.43 2.09 -8.61
N ASP A 35 3.51 2.65 -9.13
CA ASP A 35 3.78 2.64 -10.56
C ASP A 35 4.36 1.29 -11.01
N GLY A 36 3.75 0.70 -12.04
CA GLY A 36 4.15 -0.58 -12.62
C GLY A 36 3.59 -1.84 -11.95
N ALA A 37 3.09 -2.76 -12.77
CA ALA A 37 2.44 -4.00 -12.31
C ALA A 37 3.33 -4.90 -11.45
N ALA A 38 4.64 -4.98 -11.74
CA ALA A 38 5.58 -5.80 -10.97
C ALA A 38 5.81 -5.26 -9.56
N ALA A 39 5.92 -3.93 -9.42
CA ALA A 39 6.06 -3.28 -8.13
C ALA A 39 4.74 -3.34 -7.34
N PHE A 40 3.60 -3.23 -8.02
CA PHE A 40 2.28 -3.39 -7.42
C PHE A 40 2.07 -4.78 -6.81
N ALA A 41 2.41 -5.85 -7.54
CA ALA A 41 2.35 -7.22 -7.03
C ALA A 41 3.23 -7.40 -5.78
N LYS A 42 4.42 -6.79 -5.75
CA LYS A 42 5.30 -6.79 -4.57
C LYS A 42 4.69 -6.02 -3.39
N ALA A 43 4.14 -4.83 -3.64
CA ALA A 43 3.49 -4.03 -2.62
C ALA A 43 2.35 -4.80 -1.94
N LYS A 44 1.52 -5.49 -2.75
CA LYS A 44 0.44 -6.35 -2.23
C LYS A 44 0.98 -7.47 -1.33
N ALA A 45 2.06 -8.13 -1.73
CA ALA A 45 2.68 -9.20 -0.93
C ALA A 45 3.24 -8.66 0.39
N ILE A 46 3.85 -7.47 0.38
CA ILE A 46 4.36 -6.80 1.60
C ILE A 46 3.20 -6.44 2.52
N MET A 47 2.13 -5.84 2.00
CA MET A 47 0.96 -5.44 2.80
C MET A 47 0.22 -6.64 3.38
N ALA A 48 0.12 -7.75 2.64
CA ALA A 48 -0.47 -8.99 3.14
C ALA A 48 0.30 -9.59 4.34
N ALA A 49 1.57 -9.25 4.51
CA ALA A 49 2.38 -9.67 5.65
C ALA A 49 2.26 -8.74 6.87
N VAL A 50 1.59 -7.58 6.75
CA VAL A 50 1.39 -6.65 7.86
C VAL A 50 0.21 -7.12 8.73
N PRO A 51 0.42 -7.42 10.02
CA PRO A 51 -0.66 -7.86 10.89
C PRO A 51 -1.76 -6.81 11.02
N GLY A 52 -3.02 -7.23 10.89
CA GLY A 52 -4.19 -6.35 10.95
C GLY A 52 -4.57 -5.71 9.62
N VAL A 53 -3.71 -5.76 8.59
CA VAL A 53 -4.05 -5.21 7.28
C VAL A 53 -4.89 -6.20 6.49
N ARG A 54 -6.05 -5.75 6.00
CA ARG A 54 -6.96 -6.53 5.14
C ARG A 54 -7.09 -5.87 3.78
N PHE A 55 -6.79 -6.60 2.70
CA PHE A 55 -7.05 -6.15 1.34
C PHE A 55 -8.55 -6.03 1.09
N ASP A 56 -8.96 -4.99 0.38
CA ASP A 56 -10.35 -4.74 0.00
C ASP A 56 -10.56 -4.84 -1.51
N SER A 57 -9.91 -3.93 -2.25
CA SER A 57 -10.07 -3.77 -3.68
C SER A 57 -8.82 -3.17 -4.31
N GLU A 58 -8.72 -3.26 -5.62
CA GLU A 58 -7.69 -2.58 -6.41
C GLU A 58 -8.32 -1.89 -7.61
N ASP A 59 -7.67 -0.82 -8.03
CA ASP A 59 -8.03 -0.06 -9.21
C ASP A 59 -6.76 0.19 -10.04
N GLN A 60 -6.95 0.27 -11.35
CA GLN A 60 -5.87 0.51 -12.29
C GLN A 60 -6.25 1.69 -13.17
N ASP A 61 -5.51 2.79 -13.00
CA ASP A 61 -5.60 3.96 -13.85
C ASP A 61 -4.42 3.94 -14.82
N GLU A 62 -4.67 4.00 -16.12
CA GLU A 62 -3.62 4.03 -17.15
C GLU A 62 -2.71 5.26 -17.04
N GLU A 63 -3.19 6.35 -16.42
CA GLU A 63 -2.44 7.60 -16.23
C GLU A 63 -1.72 7.65 -14.87
N CYS A 64 -2.30 7.07 -13.82
CA CYS A 64 -1.79 7.19 -12.45
C CYS A 64 -1.09 5.94 -11.91
N GLY A 65 -1.30 4.76 -12.50
CA GLY A 65 -0.73 3.48 -12.06
C GLY A 65 -1.73 2.59 -11.32
N ASN A 66 -1.22 1.70 -10.47
CA ASN A 66 -2.05 0.72 -9.76
C ASN A 66 -2.27 1.15 -8.31
N VAL A 67 -3.52 1.18 -7.87
CA VAL A 67 -3.92 1.50 -6.50
C VAL A 67 -4.50 0.26 -5.84
N ALA A 68 -4.03 -0.05 -4.63
CA ALA A 68 -4.65 -1.06 -3.77
C ALA A 68 -5.22 -0.41 -2.51
N TYR A 69 -6.44 -0.81 -2.13
CA TYR A 69 -7.15 -0.33 -0.96
C TYR A 69 -7.16 -1.39 0.15
N TYR A 70 -6.98 -0.92 1.38
CA TYR A 70 -6.81 -1.76 2.56
C TYR A 70 -7.55 -1.20 3.77
N PHE A 71 -7.89 -2.09 4.70
CA PHE A 71 -8.36 -1.78 6.04
C PHE A 71 -7.38 -2.19 7.14
N PHE A 72 -7.45 -1.55 8.30
CA PHE A 72 -6.80 -1.98 9.56
C PHE A 72 -7.68 -2.89 10.42
#